data_AF-A0A383ABT7-F1
#
_entry.id   AF-A0A383ABT7-F1
#
_cell.length_a   1.000
_cell.length_b   1.000
_cell.length_c   1.000
_cell.angle_alpha   90.00
_cell.angle_beta   90.00
_cell.angle_gamma   90.00
#
_symmetry.space_group_name_H-M   'P 1'
#
loop_
_entity.id
_entity.type
_entity.pdbx_description
1 polymer ?
#
loop_
_entity_poly.entity_id
_entity_poly.type
_entity_poly.pdbx_seq_one_letter_code
_entity_poly.pdbx_strand_id
1 'polypeptide(L)'
;MSDYRFETLQLHAGQEPDPTTNARAVPIYQTTSYVFNSAEHGANLFGLAEFGNIYTRIMNPTTDVFEKRAAALEGGMAALATASGQSSQFIAITNMMQAGDNLVSSPYLYGGTWNQFKVQFPRLGITTK
;
A
#
# COMPACT_ATOMS: atom_id res chain seq x y z
N MET A 1 11.66 -0.35 15.23
CA MET A 1 10.32 0.23 15.46
C MET A 1 10.42 1.15 16.66
N SER A 2 9.82 2.34 16.62
CA SER A 2 9.90 3.28 17.75
C SER A 2 9.12 2.75 18.95
N ASP A 3 9.67 2.85 20.17
CA ASP A 3 9.08 2.38 21.43
C ASP A 3 7.90 3.22 21.96
N TYR A 4 7.19 3.93 21.07
CA TYR A 4 6.05 4.75 21.45
C TYR A 4 4.79 3.91 21.64
N ARG A 5 3.87 4.40 22.49
CA ARG A 5 2.57 3.77 22.71
C ARG A 5 1.65 3.94 21.50
N PHE A 6 0.64 3.08 21.39
CA PHE A 6 -0.32 3.05 20.29
C PHE A 6 -0.98 4.41 20.02
N GLU A 7 -1.37 5.15 21.06
CA GLU A 7 -2.00 6.47 20.94
C GLU A 7 -1.05 7.53 20.35
N THR A 8 0.24 7.46 20.70
CA THR A 8 1.26 8.34 20.13
C THR A 8 1.52 7.99 18.65
N LEU A 9 1.58 6.71 18.32
CA LEU A 9 1.75 6.25 16.94
C LEU A 9 0.56 6.64 16.06
N GLN A 10 -0.67 6.55 16.56
CA GLN A 10 -1.89 6.93 15.83
C GLN A 10 -1.83 8.39 15.36
N LEU A 11 -1.23 9.27 16.15
CA LEU A 11 -1.15 10.69 15.83
C LEU A 11 0.08 11.04 14.99
N HIS A 12 1.22 10.37 15.23
CA HIS A 12 2.52 10.86 14.74
C HIS A 12 3.25 9.92 13.79
N ALA A 13 2.99 8.61 13.79
CA ALA A 13 3.77 7.69 12.98
C ALA A 13 3.65 8.02 11.49
N GLY A 14 4.77 7.88 10.77
CA GLY A 14 4.87 8.09 9.32
C GLY A 14 4.94 9.55 8.87
N GLN A 15 4.84 10.52 9.77
CA GLN A 15 4.74 11.94 9.42
C GLN A 15 5.83 12.77 10.11
N GLU A 16 6.53 13.59 9.33
CA GLU A 16 7.42 14.64 9.81
C GLU A 16 6.89 16.02 9.37
N PRO A 17 7.25 17.13 10.07
CA PRO A 17 6.95 18.47 9.58
C PRO A 17 7.44 18.67 8.15
N ASP A 18 6.65 19.35 7.32
CA ASP A 18 7.05 19.66 5.95
C ASP A 18 8.34 20.51 5.95
N PRO A 19 9.44 20.07 5.32
CA PRO A 19 10.72 20.77 5.38
C PRO A 19 10.72 22.08 4.59
N THR A 20 9.75 22.30 3.70
CA THR A 20 9.67 23.51 2.87
C THR A 20 9.01 24.66 3.60
N THR A 21 7.98 24.39 4.41
CA THR A 21 7.10 25.40 5.02
C THR A 21 6.99 25.28 6.55
N ASN A 22 7.55 24.23 7.15
CA ASN A 22 7.36 23.85 8.56
C ASN A 22 5.90 23.54 8.94
N ALA A 23 5.03 23.25 7.97
CA ALA A 23 3.67 22.83 8.25
C ALA A 23 3.67 21.52 9.06
N ARG A 24 2.98 21.50 10.20
CA ARG A 24 2.86 20.28 11.02
C ARG A 24 1.87 19.29 10.43
N ALA A 25 0.76 19.75 9.85
CA ALA A 25 -0.22 18.89 9.19
C ALA A 25 0.34 18.35 7.87
N VAL A 26 -0.02 17.12 7.50
CA VAL A 26 0.41 16.50 6.23
C VAL A 26 -0.14 17.31 5.06
N PRO A 27 0.69 17.85 4.15
CA PRO A 27 0.21 18.45 2.92
C PRO A 27 -0.51 17.43 2.03
N ILE A 28 -1.53 17.87 1.30
CA ILE A 28 -2.26 17.02 0.36
C ILE A 28 -1.58 17.10 -1.01
N TYR A 29 -0.85 16.05 -1.37
CA TYR A 29 -0.19 15.91 -2.67
C TYR A 29 -1.18 15.41 -3.73
N GLN A 30 -2.17 16.25 -4.07
CA GLN A 30 -3.21 15.97 -5.07
C GLN A 30 -2.67 16.13 -6.50
N THR A 31 -1.72 15.28 -6.88
CA THR A 31 -1.09 15.24 -8.21
C THR A 31 -1.09 13.81 -8.75
N THR A 32 -0.94 13.64 -10.05
CA THR A 32 -0.77 12.33 -10.69
C THR A 32 0.70 11.97 -10.92
N SER A 33 1.54 12.96 -11.25
CA SER A 33 2.93 12.77 -11.68
C SER A 33 3.88 13.73 -10.96
N TYR A 34 5.16 13.36 -10.96
CA TYR A 34 6.24 14.13 -10.34
C TYR A 34 7.28 14.52 -11.40
N VAL A 35 7.87 15.71 -11.26
CA VAL A 35 8.94 16.18 -12.14
C VAL A 35 10.27 15.55 -11.75
N PHE A 36 11.14 15.32 -12.73
CA PHE A 36 12.51 14.84 -12.49
C PHE A 36 13.51 15.99 -12.58
N ASN A 37 14.56 15.91 -11.77
CA ASN A 37 15.66 16.89 -11.79
C ASN A 37 16.47 16.82 -13.09
N SER A 38 16.55 15.63 -13.72
CA SER A 38 17.19 15.36 -15.00
C SER A 38 16.69 14.05 -15.59
N ALA A 39 17.03 13.74 -16.85
CA ALA A 39 16.75 12.43 -17.45
C ALA A 39 17.44 11.28 -16.69
N GLU A 40 18.66 11.51 -16.19
CA GLU A 40 19.40 10.55 -15.36
C GLU A 40 18.70 10.28 -14.03
N HIS A 41 18.22 11.32 -13.33
CA HIS A 41 17.42 11.15 -12.11
C HIS A 41 16.16 10.31 -12.38
N GLY A 42 15.44 10.57 -13.47
CA GLY A 42 14.31 9.74 -13.88
C GLY A 42 14.68 8.27 -14.09
N ALA A 43 15.79 8.01 -14.79
CA ALA A 43 16.28 6.65 -15.01
C ALA A 43 16.65 5.94 -13.69
N ASN A 44 17.29 6.65 -12.75
CA ASN A 44 17.66 6.12 -11.44
C ASN A 44 16.44 5.74 -10.60
N LEU A 45 15.38 6.57 -10.62
CA LEU A 45 14.13 6.26 -9.92
C LEU A 45 13.45 4.99 -10.49
N PHE A 46 13.35 4.85 -11.81
CA PHE A 46 12.76 3.66 -12.43
C PHE A 46 13.64 2.40 -12.27
N GLY A 47 14.95 2.58 -12.21
CA GLY A 47 15.92 1.51 -11.96
C GLY A 47 16.07 1.14 -10.48
N LEU A 48 15.33 1.79 -9.58
CA LEU A 48 15.44 1.64 -8.11
C LEU A 48 16.87 1.89 -7.58
N ALA A 49 17.67 2.67 -8.31
CA ALA A 49 18.99 3.13 -7.86
C ALA A 49 18.87 4.33 -6.91
N GLU A 50 17.75 5.05 -6.98
CA GLU A 50 17.37 6.15 -6.10
C GLU A 50 15.91 6.00 -5.66
N PHE A 51 15.56 6.46 -4.46
CA PHE A 51 14.19 6.47 -3.97
C PHE A 51 13.55 7.83 -4.17
N GLY A 52 12.34 7.85 -4.70
CA GLY A 52 11.60 9.08 -4.94
C GLY A 52 10.30 8.82 -5.68
N ASN A 53 9.44 9.84 -5.75
CA ASN A 53 8.12 9.71 -6.35
C ASN A 53 8.18 9.79 -7.88
N ILE A 54 7.44 8.90 -8.55
CA ILE A 54 7.36 8.83 -10.02
C ILE A 54 5.93 9.15 -10.47
N TYR A 55 4.96 8.39 -9.95
CA TYR A 55 3.55 8.47 -10.34
C TYR A 55 2.64 7.97 -9.23
N THR A 56 1.55 8.70 -8.94
CA THR A 56 0.65 8.48 -7.79
C THR A 56 -0.01 7.09 -7.77
N ARG A 57 -0.18 6.43 -8.92
CA ARG A 57 -0.66 5.04 -8.96
C ARG A 57 0.27 4.05 -8.23
N ILE A 58 1.56 4.37 -8.12
CA ILE A 58 2.55 3.51 -7.47
C ILE A 58 2.90 4.05 -6.07
N MET A 59 3.04 5.37 -5.93
CA MET A 59 3.49 6.01 -4.69
C MET A 59 3.07 7.47 -4.63
N ASN A 60 2.70 7.96 -3.45
CA ASN A 60 2.31 9.34 -3.20
C ASN A 60 2.65 9.73 -1.76
N PRO A 61 3.25 10.90 -1.48
CA PRO A 61 3.65 11.27 -0.11
C PRO A 61 2.50 11.32 0.90
N THR A 62 1.31 11.74 0.49
CA THR A 62 0.14 11.74 1.41
C THR A 62 -0.28 10.31 1.75
N THR A 63 -0.27 9.41 0.75
CA THR A 63 -0.59 7.99 0.94
C THR A 63 0.49 7.25 1.74
N ASP A 64 1.77 7.56 1.53
CA ASP A 64 2.91 6.96 2.23
C ASP A 64 2.87 7.21 3.75
N VAL A 65 2.39 8.39 4.19
CA VAL A 65 2.15 8.65 5.62
C VAL A 65 1.12 7.66 6.19
N PHE A 66 0.02 7.42 5.48
CA PHE A 66 -1.00 6.46 5.89
C PHE A 66 -0.42 5.03 5.95
N GLU A 67 0.34 4.63 4.94
CA GLU A 67 0.97 3.31 4.85
C GLU A 67 1.95 3.07 6.00
N LYS A 68 2.86 4.01 6.24
CA LYS A 68 3.81 3.95 7.35
C LYS A 68 3.11 3.91 8.71
N ARG A 69 2.03 4.69 8.87
CA ARG A 69 1.25 4.71 10.12
C ARG A 69 0.52 3.40 10.35
N ALA A 70 -0.16 2.86 9.33
CA ALA A 70 -0.82 1.56 9.42
C ALA A 70 0.17 0.45 9.77
N ALA A 71 1.34 0.43 9.10
CA ALA A 71 2.40 -0.53 9.41
C ALA A 71 2.89 -0.42 10.86
N ALA A 72 3.10 0.80 11.37
CA ALA A 72 3.54 1.03 12.74
C ALA A 72 2.50 0.58 13.79
N LEU A 73 1.21 0.80 13.50
CA LEU A 73 0.12 0.42 14.40
C LEU A 73 -0.11 -1.10 14.47
N GLU A 74 0.05 -1.80 13.35
CA GLU A 74 -0.11 -3.26 13.26
C GLU A 74 1.18 -4.03 13.61
N GLY A 75 2.30 -3.34 13.82
CA GLY A 75 3.60 -3.97 14.03
C GLY A 75 4.15 -4.67 12.77
N GLY A 76 3.70 -4.26 11.58
CA GLY A 76 4.19 -4.76 10.29
C GLY A 76 5.43 -4.01 9.80
N MET A 77 6.19 -4.62 8.87
CA MET A 77 7.36 -3.95 8.27
C MET A 77 6.96 -2.81 7.31
N ALA A 78 5.86 -2.98 6.59
CA ALA A 78 5.33 -2.02 5.61
C ALA A 78 3.82 -2.24 5.44
N ALA A 79 3.14 -1.29 4.81
CA ALA A 79 1.75 -1.43 4.39
C ALA A 79 1.58 -0.84 2.98
N LEU A 80 0.44 -1.16 2.34
CA LEU A 80 0.08 -0.65 1.02
C LEU A 80 -1.38 -0.19 1.05
N ALA A 81 -1.63 1.06 0.69
CA ALA A 81 -2.96 1.60 0.53
C ALA A 81 -3.55 1.12 -0.80
N THR A 82 -4.81 0.73 -0.78
CA THR A 82 -5.54 0.35 -2.00
C THR A 82 -6.90 1.02 -2.03
N ALA A 83 -7.55 1.02 -3.20
CA ALA A 83 -8.82 1.72 -3.39
C ALA A 83 -9.98 1.16 -2.54
N SER A 84 -9.89 -0.10 -2.08
CA SER A 84 -10.94 -0.78 -1.30
C SER A 84 -10.41 -2.00 -0.54
N GLY A 85 -11.17 -2.52 0.42
CA GLY A 85 -10.86 -3.80 1.05
C GLY A 85 -10.80 -4.97 0.06
N GLN A 86 -11.66 -4.98 -0.96
CA GLN A 86 -11.66 -6.01 -2.00
C GLN A 86 -10.41 -5.96 -2.88
N SER A 87 -9.88 -4.78 -3.20
CA SER A 87 -8.62 -4.65 -3.93
C SER A 87 -7.43 -5.07 -3.08
N SER A 88 -7.44 -4.76 -1.78
CA SER A 88 -6.38 -5.16 -0.85
C SER A 88 -6.20 -6.68 -0.83
N GLN A 89 -7.28 -7.42 -0.57
CA GLN A 89 -7.22 -8.88 -0.56
C GLN A 89 -6.91 -9.47 -1.95
N PHE A 90 -7.43 -8.87 -3.02
CA PHE A 90 -7.14 -9.32 -4.39
C PHE A 90 -5.64 -9.23 -4.69
N ILE A 91 -5.04 -8.06 -4.45
CA ILE A 91 -3.62 -7.81 -4.72
C ILE A 91 -2.76 -8.72 -3.83
N ALA A 92 -3.08 -8.85 -2.54
CA ALA A 92 -2.33 -9.72 -1.63
C ALA A 92 -2.33 -11.18 -2.10
N ILE A 93 -3.49 -11.72 -2.47
CA ILE A 93 -3.63 -13.13 -2.86
C ILE A 93 -3.01 -13.37 -4.24
N THR A 94 -3.31 -12.53 -5.23
CA THR A 94 -2.81 -12.73 -6.61
C THR A 94 -1.32 -12.44 -6.78
N ASN A 95 -0.69 -11.70 -5.87
CA ASN A 95 0.77 -11.59 -5.83
C ASN A 95 1.47 -12.86 -5.34
N MET A 96 0.76 -13.74 -4.61
CA MET A 96 1.31 -14.98 -4.05
C MET A 96 0.85 -16.24 -4.79
N MET A 97 -0.14 -16.12 -5.67
CA MET A 97 -0.81 -17.25 -6.30
C MET A 97 -0.92 -17.08 -7.81
N GLN A 98 -0.86 -18.20 -8.53
CA GLN A 98 -1.02 -18.30 -9.97
C GLN A 98 -2.03 -19.41 -10.34
N ALA A 99 -2.32 -19.55 -11.63
CA ALA A 99 -3.23 -20.59 -12.11
C ALA A 99 -2.72 -22.00 -11.72
N GLY A 100 -3.59 -22.81 -11.15
CA GLY A 100 -3.28 -24.14 -10.60
C GLY A 100 -3.11 -24.15 -9.08
N ASP A 101 -2.91 -22.99 -8.44
CA ASP A 101 -2.77 -22.91 -6.99
C ASP A 101 -4.11 -23.02 -6.26
N ASN A 102 -4.05 -23.44 -4.99
CA ASN A 102 -5.22 -23.62 -4.14
C ASN A 102 -5.14 -22.78 -2.85
N LEU A 103 -6.15 -21.94 -2.63
CA LEU A 103 -6.37 -21.18 -1.40
C LEU A 103 -7.23 -22.02 -0.43
N VAL A 104 -6.87 -22.04 0.86
CA VAL A 104 -7.71 -22.62 1.92
C VAL A 104 -8.32 -21.48 2.70
N SER A 105 -9.65 -21.49 2.85
CA SER A 105 -10.38 -20.40 3.50
C SER A 105 -11.44 -20.91 4.48
N SER A 106 -11.72 -20.11 5.51
CA SER A 106 -12.91 -20.34 6.37
C SER A 106 -14.18 -20.16 5.54
N PRO A 107 -15.28 -20.90 5.83
CA PRO A 107 -16.58 -20.62 5.21
C PRO A 107 -17.23 -19.33 5.77
N TYR A 108 -16.75 -18.81 6.90
CA TYR A 108 -17.30 -17.64 7.59
C TYR A 108 -16.63 -16.34 7.12
N LEU A 109 -16.88 -15.96 5.86
CA LEU A 109 -16.29 -14.76 5.25
C LEU A 109 -17.34 -13.68 5.01
N TYR A 110 -16.87 -12.44 4.90
CA TYR A 110 -17.67 -11.35 4.34
C TYR A 110 -18.19 -11.74 2.94
N GLY A 111 -19.46 -11.44 2.64
CA GLY A 111 -20.13 -11.94 1.43
C GLY A 111 -19.41 -11.58 0.12
N GLY A 112 -18.82 -10.38 0.03
CA GLY A 112 -18.02 -9.98 -1.13
C GLY A 112 -16.75 -10.81 -1.30
N THR A 113 -16.08 -11.12 -0.19
CA THR A 113 -14.87 -11.97 -0.16
C THR A 113 -15.22 -13.41 -0.52
N TRP A 114 -16.30 -13.94 0.05
CA TRP A 114 -16.80 -15.27 -0.31
C TRP A 114 -17.08 -15.37 -1.82
N ASN A 115 -17.77 -14.37 -2.38
CA ASN A 115 -18.07 -14.33 -3.81
C ASN A 115 -16.80 -14.20 -4.67
N GLN A 116 -15.82 -13.38 -4.26
CA GLN A 116 -14.54 -13.27 -4.96
C GLN A 116 -13.82 -14.62 -5.01
N PHE A 117 -13.75 -15.33 -3.88
CA PHE A 117 -13.07 -16.63 -3.78
C PHE A 117 -13.81 -17.73 -4.55
N LYS A 118 -15.15 -17.74 -4.48
CA LYS A 118 -15.98 -18.77 -5.10
C LYS A 118 -16.15 -18.58 -6.61
N VAL A 119 -16.21 -17.34 -7.10
CA VAL A 119 -16.62 -17.02 -8.47
C VAL A 119 -15.53 -16.36 -9.29
N GLN A 120 -14.77 -15.42 -8.72
CA GLN A 120 -13.77 -14.65 -9.48
C GLN A 120 -12.44 -15.40 -9.59
N PHE A 121 -11.89 -15.88 -8.47
CA PHE A 121 -10.59 -16.57 -8.46
C PHE A 121 -10.51 -17.83 -9.34
N PRO A 122 -11.56 -18.69 -9.44
CA PRO A 122 -11.53 -19.82 -10.36
C PRO A 122 -11.38 -19.42 -11.82
N ARG A 123 -11.82 -18.21 -12.22
CA ARG A 123 -11.62 -17.69 -13.59
C ARG A 123 -10.18 -17.29 -13.86
N LEU A 124 -9.40 -17.05 -12.80
CA LEU A 124 -7.95 -16.82 -12.86
C LEU A 124 -7.16 -18.13 -12.65
N GLY A 125 -7.85 -19.28 -12.60
CA GLY A 125 -7.23 -20.59 -12.36
C GLY A 125 -6.87 -20.87 -10.91
N ILE A 126 -7.27 -20.03 -9.95
CA ILE A 126 -7.02 -20.23 -8.52
C ILE A 126 -8.24 -20.88 -7.89
N THR A 127 -8.08 -22.06 -7.30
CA THR A 127 -9.18 -22.76 -6.61
C THR A 127 -9.23 -22.37 -5.14
N THR A 128 -10.43 -22.34 -4.55
CA THR A 128 -10.58 -22.15 -3.10
C THR A 128 -11.31 -23.35 -2.49
N LYS A 129 -10.80 -23.85 -1.37
CA LYS A 129 -11.40 -24.90 -0.53
C LYS A 129 -11.81 -24.35 0.82
#